data_AF-A0A4U5UZQ7-F1
#
_entry.id   AF-A0A4U5UZQ7-F1
#
_cell.length_a   1.000
_cell.length_b   1.000
_cell.length_c   1.000
_cell.angle_alpha   90.00
_cell.angle_beta   90.00
_cell.angle_gamma   90.00
#
_symmetry.space_group_name_H-M   'P 1'
#
loop_
_entity.id
_entity.type
_entity.pdbx_description
1 polymer ?
#
loop_
_entity_poly.entity_id
_entity_poly.type
_entity_poly.pdbx_seq_one_letter_code
_entity_poly.pdbx_strand_id
1 'polypeptide(L)'
;MRCSGGGGGGGGGGRYDYVEVYNGGDEQSPMLGKFCGKIAPSPIISSGSQLLIKFVSDYETHGAGFSVRYEVFKTGPECSRNFTAPRGVVKTPGFPEKYPNNLDCTFMIFAPKMSEIVVEFDSFDMEPDTTPPPGALCRYDWLEIWDGFPAGEEKEEGFG
;
A
#
# COMPACT_ATOMS: atom_id res chain seq x y z
N MET A 1 3.01 18.41 -7.98
CA MET A 1 3.41 18.46 -9.41
C MET A 1 4.53 17.46 -9.61
N ARG A 2 4.40 16.56 -10.59
CA ARG A 2 5.48 15.64 -10.99
C ARG A 2 6.36 16.35 -12.01
N CYS A 3 7.67 16.12 -11.98
CA CYS A 3 8.56 16.66 -13.00
C CYS A 3 8.29 15.95 -14.33
N SER A 4 7.83 16.65 -15.37
CA SER A 4 7.63 16.07 -16.69
C SER A 4 8.98 15.85 -17.37
N GLY A 5 9.28 14.61 -17.77
CA GLY A 5 10.38 14.32 -18.69
C GLY A 5 10.02 14.85 -20.09
N GLY A 6 10.61 15.98 -20.49
CA GLY A 6 10.44 16.54 -21.82
C GLY A 6 11.36 15.86 -22.83
N GLY A 7 10.80 15.05 -23.73
CA GLY A 7 11.44 14.68 -24.98
C GLY A 7 11.00 15.65 -26.09
N GLY A 8 11.96 16.36 -26.70
CA GLY A 8 11.76 17.01 -28.01
C GLY A 8 12.34 18.42 -28.17
N GLY A 9 13.55 18.49 -28.74
CA GLY A 9 13.96 19.59 -29.62
C GLY A 9 14.62 20.83 -29.00
N GLY A 10 15.96 20.85 -28.96
CA GLY A 10 16.77 22.07 -28.83
C GLY A 10 17.66 22.14 -27.58
N GLY A 11 18.91 21.66 -27.72
CA GLY A 11 20.09 21.99 -26.88
C GLY A 11 19.87 22.34 -25.40
N GLY A 12 19.71 21.32 -24.54
CA GLY A 12 19.64 21.51 -23.07
C GLY A 12 19.04 20.31 -22.34
N GLY A 13 19.57 19.11 -22.56
CA GLY A 13 19.02 17.88 -21.98
C GLY A 13 19.34 17.70 -20.50
N GLY A 14 18.33 17.85 -19.63
CA GLY A 14 18.18 17.09 -18.38
C GLY A 14 19.08 17.44 -17.20
N ARG A 15 19.07 18.70 -16.75
CA ARG A 15 19.76 19.14 -15.52
C ARG A 15 18.83 20.00 -14.68
N TYR A 16 18.19 19.36 -13.72
CA TYR A 16 17.36 20.03 -12.72
C TYR A 16 17.49 19.25 -11.42
N ASP A 17 17.50 19.97 -10.30
CA ASP A 17 17.42 19.36 -8.98
C ASP A 17 16.07 18.66 -8.78
N TYR A 18 16.09 17.42 -8.30
CA TYR A 18 14.86 16.67 -8.02
C TYR A 18 15.02 15.66 -6.89
N VAL A 19 13.88 15.25 -6.34
CA VAL A 19 13.76 14.16 -5.38
C VAL A 19 12.91 13.05 -6.00
N GLU A 20 13.43 11.82 -5.99
CA GLU A 20 12.70 10.61 -6.35
C GLU A 20 12.38 9.82 -5.08
N VAL A 21 11.19 9.23 -5.02
CA VAL A 21 10.74 8.38 -3.92
C VAL A 21 10.34 7.03 -4.49
N TYR A 22 10.90 5.95 -3.95
CA TYR A 22 10.67 4.57 -4.38
C TYR A 22 10.05 3.75 -3.25
N ASN A 23 9.14 2.85 -3.62
CA ASN A 23 8.38 1.97 -2.74
C ASN A 23 9.17 0.70 -2.40
N GLY A 24 10.29 0.84 -1.72
CA GLY A 24 11.19 -0.25 -1.35
C GLY A 24 12.57 0.28 -0.95
N GLY A 25 13.53 -0.62 -0.78
CA GLY A 25 14.88 -0.29 -0.28
C GLY A 25 15.89 0.17 -1.33
N ASP A 26 15.54 0.11 -2.62
CA ASP A 26 16.46 0.33 -3.73
C ASP A 26 15.79 1.05 -4.93
N GLU A 27 16.59 1.40 -5.93
CA GLU A 27 16.12 2.08 -7.16
C GLU A 27 15.42 1.14 -8.16
N GLN A 28 15.42 -0.17 -7.89
CA GLN A 28 14.69 -1.16 -8.71
C GLN A 28 13.22 -1.28 -8.26
N SER A 29 12.94 -0.83 -7.04
CA SER A 29 11.61 -0.76 -6.45
C SER A 29 10.69 0.22 -7.21
N PRO A 30 9.34 0.09 -7.13
CA PRO A 30 8.43 0.97 -7.86
C PRO A 30 8.55 2.46 -7.47
N MET A 31 8.67 3.37 -8.44
CA MET A 31 8.77 4.82 -8.17
C MET A 31 7.39 5.41 -7.83
N LEU A 32 7.24 5.98 -6.63
CA LEU A 32 6.03 6.66 -6.15
C LEU A 32 5.90 8.07 -6.73
N GLY A 33 7.04 8.74 -6.95
CA GLY A 33 7.05 10.03 -7.61
C GLY A 33 8.43 10.67 -7.75
N LYS A 34 8.48 11.67 -8.63
CA LYS A 34 9.61 12.55 -8.88
C LYS A 34 9.17 14.00 -8.72
N PHE A 35 9.83 14.73 -7.83
CA PHE A 35 9.40 16.05 -7.34
C PHE A 35 10.49 17.10 -7.51
N CYS A 36 10.09 18.31 -7.87
CA CYS A 36 10.95 19.48 -8.08
C CYS A 36 10.12 20.76 -7.89
N GLY A 37 10.81 21.91 -7.77
CA GLY A 37 10.17 23.23 -7.64
C GLY A 37 9.92 23.67 -6.20
N LYS A 38 8.92 24.55 -5.99
CA LYS A 38 8.69 25.25 -4.70
C LYS A 38 7.48 24.75 -3.90
N ILE A 39 6.77 23.74 -4.39
CA ILE A 39 5.56 23.21 -3.76
C ILE A 39 5.87 21.82 -3.22
N ALA A 40 5.71 21.62 -1.91
CA ALA A 40 5.88 20.31 -1.28
C ALA A 40 4.84 19.30 -1.81
N PRO A 41 5.22 18.02 -1.99
CA PRO A 41 4.26 16.98 -2.36
C PRO A 41 3.28 16.68 -1.22
N SER A 42 2.14 16.07 -1.56
CA SER A 42 1.24 15.45 -0.57
C SER A 42 1.97 14.33 0.19
N PRO A 43 1.52 13.96 1.41
CA PRO A 43 2.08 12.84 2.14
C PRO A 43 2.13 11.56 1.29
N ILE A 44 3.26 10.84 1.39
CA ILE A 44 3.51 9.60 0.66
C ILE A 44 3.49 8.47 1.69
N ILE A 45 2.69 7.44 1.44
CA ILE A 45 2.59 6.25 2.28
C ILE A 45 3.19 5.09 1.48
N SER A 46 4.10 4.33 2.09
CA SER A 46 4.63 3.10 1.51
C SER A 46 3.62 1.97 1.61
N SER A 47 3.66 1.03 0.67
CA SER A 47 2.93 -0.24 0.81
C SER A 47 3.69 -1.28 1.62
N GLY A 48 4.93 -0.97 2.04
CA GLY A 48 5.79 -1.87 2.80
C GLY A 48 6.60 -1.14 3.87
N SER A 49 7.55 -1.87 4.48
CA SER A 49 8.37 -1.36 5.59
C SER A 49 9.58 -0.53 5.17
N GLN A 50 9.73 -0.25 3.87
CA GLN A 50 10.89 0.45 3.30
C GLN A 50 10.46 1.52 2.29
N LEU A 51 11.17 2.65 2.31
CA LEU A 51 11.13 3.71 1.30
C LEU A 51 12.56 4.16 1.02
N LEU A 52 12.87 4.34 -0.26
CA LEU A 52 14.09 5.01 -0.69
C LEU A 52 13.76 6.42 -1.16
N ILE A 53 14.42 7.42 -0.57
CA ILE A 53 14.38 8.81 -1.01
C ILE A 53 15.73 9.14 -1.63
N LYS A 54 15.75 9.49 -2.92
CA LYS A 54 16.94 9.85 -3.67
C LYS A 54 16.87 11.31 -4.07
N PHE A 55 17.85 12.11 -3.64
CA PHE A 55 18.01 13.49 -4.08
C PHE A 55 19.14 13.59 -5.11
N VAL A 56 18.86 14.27 -6.22
CA VAL A 56 19.84 14.54 -7.28
C VAL A 56 19.88 16.05 -7.50
N SER A 57 21.09 16.58 -7.59
CA SER A 57 21.35 17.99 -7.88
C SER A 57 22.43 18.11 -8.96
N ASP A 58 22.39 19.19 -9.73
CA ASP A 58 23.43 19.52 -10.71
C ASP A 58 24.45 20.53 -10.14
N TYR A 59 25.32 21.07 -11.00
CA TYR A 59 26.37 22.01 -10.60
C TYR A 59 25.94 23.49 -10.69
N GLU A 60 24.68 23.77 -11.05
CA GLU A 60 24.17 25.10 -11.36
C GLU A 60 23.51 25.76 -10.13
N THR A 61 22.41 26.49 -10.31
CA THR A 61 21.75 27.26 -9.25
C THR A 61 21.11 26.38 -8.18
N HIS A 62 21.29 26.71 -6.91
CA HIS A 62 20.76 25.95 -5.78
C HIS A 62 19.57 26.66 -5.09
N GLY A 63 18.71 25.85 -4.45
CA GLY A 63 17.63 26.30 -3.58
C GLY A 63 17.84 25.96 -2.10
N ALA A 64 16.83 26.21 -1.26
CA ALA A 64 16.87 25.89 0.17
C ALA A 64 16.80 24.38 0.49
N GLY A 65 16.50 23.54 -0.50
CA GLY A 65 16.33 22.09 -0.33
C GLY A 65 14.95 21.69 0.20
N PHE A 66 14.90 20.56 0.90
CA PHE A 66 13.68 19.99 1.47
C PHE A 66 13.92 19.46 2.88
N SER A 67 12.85 19.32 3.65
CA SER A 67 12.85 18.64 4.96
C SER A 67 11.69 17.66 4.98
N VAL A 68 11.96 16.41 5.38
CA VAL A 68 10.96 15.34 5.47
C VAL A 68 10.89 14.87 6.91
N ARG A 69 9.67 14.80 7.43
CA ARG A 69 9.36 14.04 8.64
C ARG A 69 8.85 12.67 8.20
N TYR A 70 9.45 11.61 8.72
CA TYR A 70 8.95 10.25 8.55
C TYR A 70 8.42 9.75 9.89
N GLU A 71 7.40 8.89 9.83
CA GLU A 71 6.89 8.15 10.98
C GLU A 71 6.40 6.78 10.51
N VAL A 72 6.44 5.80 11.40
CA VAL A 72 5.87 4.48 11.12
C VAL A 72 4.35 4.66 11.07
N PHE A 73 3.78 4.53 9.88
CA PHE A 73 2.34 4.45 9.73
C PHE A 73 1.90 3.08 10.24
N LYS A 74 1.33 3.04 11.45
CA LYS A 74 0.84 1.79 12.04
C LYS A 74 -0.39 1.34 11.26
N THR A 75 -0.26 0.26 10.49
CA THR A 75 -1.37 -0.44 9.80
C THR A 75 -2.21 -1.29 10.76
N GLY A 76 -2.35 -0.85 12.02
CA GLY A 76 -3.02 -1.58 13.09
C GLY A 76 -2.12 -2.62 13.78
N PRO A 77 -2.62 -3.35 14.79
CA PRO A 77 -1.95 -4.54 15.33
C PRO A 77 -1.71 -5.60 14.24
N GLU A 78 -0.63 -6.37 14.36
CA GLU A 78 -0.41 -7.56 13.52
C GLU A 78 -1.56 -8.56 13.78
N CYS A 79 -2.49 -8.63 12.83
CA CYS A 79 -3.72 -9.43 12.92
C CYS A 79 -3.82 -10.50 11.82
N SER A 80 -2.95 -10.43 10.81
CA SER A 80 -2.94 -11.38 9.71
C SER A 80 -2.61 -12.80 10.17
N ARG A 81 -3.32 -13.80 9.63
CA ARG A 81 -3.19 -15.19 10.08
C ARG A 81 -3.49 -16.20 8.98
N ASN A 82 -2.74 -17.30 9.00
CA ASN A 82 -2.96 -18.47 8.15
C ASN A 82 -3.72 -19.59 8.88
N PHE A 83 -4.66 -20.21 8.19
CA PHE A 83 -5.46 -21.33 8.68
C PHE A 83 -5.26 -22.54 7.77
N THR A 84 -4.85 -23.66 8.36
CA THR A 84 -4.66 -24.95 7.67
C THR A 84 -5.50 -26.08 8.26
N ALA A 85 -6.16 -25.81 9.40
CA ALA A 85 -7.04 -26.77 10.03
C ALA A 85 -8.31 -26.97 9.16
N PRO A 86 -8.91 -28.18 9.12
CA PRO A 86 -10.12 -28.44 8.33
C PRO A 86 -11.33 -27.59 8.73
N ARG A 87 -11.33 -27.03 9.94
CA ARG A 87 -12.35 -26.11 10.47
C ARG A 87 -11.66 -25.08 11.36
N GLY A 88 -12.21 -23.87 11.38
CA GLY A 88 -11.69 -22.78 12.20
C GLY A 88 -12.68 -21.62 12.27
N VAL A 89 -12.37 -20.63 13.09
CA VAL A 89 -13.16 -19.40 13.24
C VAL A 89 -12.23 -18.22 13.02
N VAL A 90 -12.63 -17.32 12.14
CA VAL A 90 -11.96 -16.03 11.90
C VAL A 90 -12.74 -14.95 12.66
N LYS A 91 -12.03 -14.10 13.40
CA LYS A 91 -12.61 -12.97 14.15
C LYS A 91 -11.75 -11.75 13.99
N THR A 92 -12.37 -10.57 14.01
CA THR A 92 -11.65 -9.30 14.12
C THR A 92 -10.93 -9.21 15.47
N PRO A 93 -9.79 -8.47 15.54
CA PRO A 93 -9.13 -8.21 16.80
C PRO A 93 -10.09 -7.53 17.79
N GLY A 94 -10.24 -8.09 18.98
CA GLY A 94 -11.10 -7.53 20.03
C GLY A 94 -12.54 -8.06 20.07
N PHE A 95 -12.99 -8.85 19.08
CA PHE A 95 -14.35 -9.40 19.07
C PHE A 95 -14.69 -10.12 20.39
N PRO A 96 -15.86 -9.86 21.02
CA PRO A 96 -17.02 -9.14 20.49
C PRO A 96 -17.02 -7.61 20.69
N GLU A 97 -15.95 -7.04 21.24
CA GLU A 97 -15.80 -5.59 21.33
C GLU A 97 -15.44 -4.98 19.97
N LYS A 98 -15.44 -3.65 19.90
CA LYS A 98 -15.07 -2.91 18.68
C LYS A 98 -13.65 -3.25 18.23
N TYR A 99 -13.47 -3.42 16.93
CA TYR A 99 -12.15 -3.56 16.33
C TYR A 99 -11.36 -2.24 16.45
N PRO A 100 -10.03 -2.30 16.59
CA PRO A 100 -9.17 -1.13 16.52
C PRO A 100 -9.30 -0.37 15.18
N ASN A 101 -9.07 0.95 15.20
CA ASN A 101 -9.00 1.74 13.97
C ASN A 101 -7.74 1.40 13.16
N ASN A 102 -7.79 1.66 11.85
CA ASN A 102 -6.67 1.50 10.91
C ASN A 102 -6.11 0.07 10.83
N LEU A 103 -6.97 -0.95 10.83
CA LEU A 103 -6.56 -2.33 10.64
C LEU A 103 -6.32 -2.66 9.16
N ASP A 104 -5.22 -3.34 8.88
CA ASP A 104 -4.98 -4.02 7.62
C ASP A 104 -4.66 -5.50 7.92
N CYS A 105 -5.70 -6.34 7.87
CA CYS A 105 -5.64 -7.75 8.27
C CYS A 105 -5.87 -8.68 7.08
N THR A 106 -4.98 -9.66 6.89
CA THR A 106 -5.13 -10.71 5.87
C THR A 106 -5.34 -12.07 6.53
N PHE A 107 -6.43 -12.75 6.19
CA PHE A 107 -6.72 -14.11 6.69
C PHE A 107 -6.67 -15.09 5.52
N MET A 108 -5.67 -15.97 5.50
CA MET A 108 -5.51 -16.98 4.44
C MET A 108 -5.99 -18.34 4.92
N ILE A 109 -6.93 -18.95 4.20
CA ILE A 109 -7.44 -20.30 4.48
C ILE A 109 -6.91 -21.26 3.42
N PHE A 110 -6.19 -22.30 3.85
CA PHE A 110 -5.61 -23.32 2.99
C PHE A 110 -6.36 -24.64 3.17
N ALA A 111 -6.98 -25.13 2.09
CA ALA A 111 -7.61 -26.43 2.04
C ALA A 111 -6.71 -27.49 1.37
N PRO A 112 -6.83 -28.77 1.75
CA PRO A 112 -6.22 -29.87 1.01
C PRO A 112 -6.71 -29.93 -0.45
N LYS A 113 -5.95 -30.62 -1.30
CA LYS A 113 -6.37 -30.87 -2.70
C LYS A 113 -7.72 -31.60 -2.74
N MET A 114 -8.51 -31.31 -3.77
CA MET A 114 -9.85 -31.91 -3.98
C MET A 114 -10.80 -31.62 -2.82
N SER A 115 -10.71 -30.43 -2.23
CA SER A 115 -11.62 -29.92 -1.20
C SER A 115 -12.06 -28.51 -1.55
N GLU A 116 -13.24 -28.11 -1.09
CA GLU A 116 -13.78 -26.76 -1.23
C GLU A 116 -13.82 -26.08 0.14
N ILE A 117 -13.65 -24.76 0.16
CA ILE A 117 -13.77 -23.94 1.37
C ILE A 117 -15.16 -23.32 1.36
N VAL A 118 -15.90 -23.52 2.46
CA VAL A 118 -17.18 -22.85 2.70
C VAL A 118 -16.99 -21.85 3.84
N VAL A 119 -17.42 -20.60 3.61
CA VAL A 119 -17.36 -19.53 4.60
C VAL A 119 -18.78 -19.11 4.95
N GLU A 120 -19.07 -19.08 6.25
CA GLU A 120 -20.36 -18.62 6.81
C GLU A 120 -20.08 -17.51 7.83
N PHE A 121 -20.96 -16.52 7.88
CA PHE A 121 -20.86 -15.40 8.83
C PHE A 121 -21.90 -15.57 9.93
N ASP A 122 -21.42 -15.84 11.15
CA ASP A 122 -22.28 -15.89 12.35
C ASP A 122 -22.76 -14.48 12.78
N SER A 123 -21.94 -13.47 12.54
CA SER A 123 -22.19 -12.06 12.87
C SER A 123 -21.36 -11.15 11.96
N PHE A 124 -21.90 -9.99 11.60
CA PHE A 124 -21.25 -9.01 10.74
C PHE A 124 -21.70 -7.59 11.10
N ASP A 125 -20.77 -6.76 11.56
CA ASP A 125 -21.01 -5.37 11.94
C ASP A 125 -19.74 -4.55 11.69
N MET A 126 -19.81 -3.59 10.76
CA MET A 126 -18.71 -2.72 10.32
C MET A 126 -19.22 -1.29 10.11
N GLU A 127 -18.32 -0.30 10.05
CA GLU A 127 -18.70 1.10 9.81
C GLU A 127 -19.52 1.25 8.50
N PRO A 128 -20.76 1.79 8.57
CA PRO A 128 -21.60 1.94 7.40
C PRO A 128 -21.20 3.17 6.56
N ASP A 129 -21.03 2.99 5.25
CA ASP A 129 -20.94 4.11 4.31
C ASP A 129 -22.36 4.63 4.01
N THR A 130 -22.80 5.62 4.80
CA THR A 130 -24.18 6.15 4.75
C THR A 130 -24.45 7.11 3.58
N THR A 131 -23.40 7.65 2.95
CA THR A 131 -23.53 8.65 1.87
C THR A 131 -22.49 8.46 0.75
N PRO A 132 -22.46 7.28 0.09
CA PRO A 132 -21.49 7.01 -0.96
C PRO A 132 -21.76 7.84 -2.22
N PRO A 133 -20.72 8.43 -2.86
CA PRO A 133 -20.86 8.95 -4.21
C PRO A 133 -21.09 7.80 -5.21
N PRO A 134 -21.67 8.06 -6.39
CA PRO A 134 -21.94 7.03 -7.38
C PRO A 134 -20.67 6.25 -7.76
N GLY A 135 -20.71 4.93 -7.64
CA GLY A 135 -19.60 4.04 -7.98
C GLY A 135 -18.53 3.88 -6.90
N ALA A 136 -18.68 4.51 -5.72
CA ALA A 136 -17.84 4.21 -4.55
C ALA A 136 -18.70 3.55 -3.47
N LEU A 137 -18.24 2.45 -2.90
CA LEU A 137 -18.88 1.78 -1.77
C LEU A 137 -17.81 1.44 -0.73
N CYS A 138 -18.23 1.30 0.53
CA CYS A 138 -17.38 0.89 1.65
C CYS A 138 -16.09 1.73 1.78
N ARG A 139 -16.23 3.06 1.76
CA ARG A 139 -15.06 3.98 1.79
C ARG A 139 -14.32 4.05 3.13
N TYR A 140 -14.94 3.57 4.21
CA TYR A 140 -14.37 3.63 5.56
C TYR A 140 -13.77 2.27 5.94
N ASP A 141 -14.64 1.29 6.16
CA ASP A 141 -14.26 -0.08 6.48
C ASP A 141 -14.84 -1.05 5.45
N TRP A 142 -14.06 -2.07 5.09
CA TRP A 142 -14.48 -3.11 4.15
C TRP A 142 -13.84 -4.45 4.48
N LEU A 143 -14.51 -5.52 4.05
CA LEU A 143 -13.96 -6.87 3.99
C LEU A 143 -14.02 -7.33 2.54
N GLU A 144 -12.86 -7.69 1.99
CA GLU A 144 -12.76 -8.24 0.65
C GLU A 144 -12.43 -9.73 0.72
N ILE A 145 -13.08 -10.53 -0.12
CA ILE A 145 -12.88 -11.98 -0.20
C ILE A 145 -12.35 -12.32 -1.58
N TRP A 146 -11.22 -13.02 -1.61
CA TRP A 146 -10.55 -13.47 -2.82
C TRP A 146 -10.62 -14.99 -2.92
N ASP A 147 -10.93 -15.50 -4.12
CA ASP A 147 -10.74 -16.93 -4.43
C ASP A 147 -9.28 -17.18 -4.80
N GLY A 148 -8.41 -17.17 -3.78
CA GLY A 148 -6.96 -17.26 -3.93
C GLY A 148 -6.21 -16.20 -3.13
N PHE A 149 -5.02 -15.83 -3.62
CA PHE A 149 -4.24 -14.75 -3.02
C PHE A 149 -4.86 -13.39 -3.35
N PRO A 150 -4.80 -12.41 -2.42
CA PRO A 150 -5.19 -11.03 -2.71
C PRO A 150 -4.43 -10.51 -3.94
N ALA A 151 -5.11 -9.72 -4.79
CA ALA A 151 -4.48 -9.19 -6.00
C ALA A 151 -3.22 -8.36 -5.66
N GLY A 152 -2.08 -8.75 -6.22
CA GLY A 152 -0.78 -8.12 -5.97
C GLY A 152 0.18 -8.95 -5.10
N GLU A 153 -0.30 -10.03 -4.47
CA GLU A 153 0.54 -11.04 -3.81
C GLU A 153 0.59 -12.30 -4.67
N GLU A 154 1.23 -12.21 -5.84
CA GLU A 154 1.51 -13.42 -6.64
C GLU A 154 2.52 -14.29 -5.89
N LYS A 155 2.14 -15.55 -5.63
CA LYS A 155 3.13 -16.57 -5.31
C LYS A 155 4.05 -16.73 -6.52
N GLU A 156 5.35 -16.47 -6.35
CA GLU A 156 6.34 -17.15 -7.17
C GLU A 156 6.10 -18.66 -7.00
N GLU A 157 5.50 -19.29 -8.01
CA GLU A 157 5.44 -20.75 -8.10
C GLU A 157 6.86 -21.27 -8.33
N GLY A 158 7.61 -21.43 -7.24
CA GLY A 158 8.85 -22.19 -7.22
C GLY A 158 8.55 -23.69 -7.31
N PHE A 159 8.35 -24.19 -8.52
CA PHE A 159 8.48 -25.62 -8.83
C PHE A 159 9.84 -25.84 -9.50
N GLY A 160 10.74 -26.52 -8.78
CA GLY A 160 12.07 -26.92 -9.22
C GLY A 160 12.77 -27.70 -8.12
#